data_AF-A0A0P9CVC5-F1
#
_entry.id   AF-A0A0P9CVC5-F1
#
_cell.length_a   1.000
_cell.length_b   1.000
_cell.length_c   1.000
_cell.angle_alpha   90.00
_cell.angle_beta   90.00
_cell.angle_gamma   90.00
#
_symmetry.space_group_name_H-M   'P 1'
#
loop_
_entity.id
_entity.type
_entity.pdbx_description
1 polymer ?
#
loop_
_entity_poly.entity_id
_entity_poly.type
_entity_poly.pdbx_seq_one_letter_code
_entity_poly.pdbx_strand_id
1 'polypeptide(L)'
;PIFADDDRIAIWDLHNEPDNYGMWGEGRSADVLSWLGRMADAVHALDQNHLVTVGMGLHPNVWLPGPDGRRVIDYSDVVSVHNYASDTATQQLEAVRTHTDKPILVEEFGWPTGPACLANYSEDIQLKLYQAEMDAVAGGRAAGAIAWVLRDYDAAPTGRWDGREEYFGLYRADGSLKPAATPFRALVVPPLPGAATSALPLTSSHPRFPSNKQGPLRIAGTPYTVKRAFRRAWELFGGSSSFGPPLTDAFERQPDRQVVQYFRDVVLEYYPEQGGDAKTTPEAQQVMWVVRPRPLGAEAVAGRLLRPAPPRGAFLAFYQRVNGAWRLGQPLSGELRERVNGADLNVQYFERGRLEQPPDGRVRFSAVGAQAWAAECGQAG
;
A
#
# COMPACT_ATOMS: atom_id res chain seq x y z
N PRO A 1 35.76 -11.09 -0.72
CA PRO A 1 34.33 -11.06 -0.35
C PRO A 1 33.75 -12.48 -0.43
N ILE A 2 32.72 -12.83 0.35
CA ILE A 2 32.16 -14.21 0.36
C ILE A 2 31.64 -14.64 -1.03
N PHE A 3 31.22 -13.68 -1.85
CA PHE A 3 30.64 -13.91 -3.18
C PHE A 3 31.50 -13.43 -4.35
N ALA A 4 32.79 -13.11 -4.13
CA ALA A 4 33.63 -12.50 -5.17
C ALA A 4 33.84 -13.38 -6.42
N ASP A 5 33.62 -14.69 -6.30
CA ASP A 5 33.72 -15.66 -7.40
C ASP A 5 32.36 -16.32 -7.74
N ASP A 6 31.25 -15.74 -7.29
CA ASP A 6 29.89 -16.29 -7.50
C ASP A 6 29.27 -15.78 -8.80
N ASP A 7 29.40 -16.56 -9.88
CA ASP A 7 28.91 -16.21 -11.22
C ASP A 7 27.38 -16.08 -11.38
N ARG A 8 26.62 -16.30 -10.29
CA ARG A 8 25.17 -16.02 -10.22
C ARG A 8 24.89 -14.57 -9.86
N ILE A 9 25.87 -13.87 -9.30
CA ILE A 9 25.82 -12.44 -9.04
C ILE A 9 26.48 -11.76 -10.24
N ALA A 10 25.82 -10.75 -10.80
CA ALA A 10 26.37 -9.99 -11.93
C ALA A 10 26.69 -8.55 -11.53
N ILE A 11 25.88 -7.96 -10.66
CA ILE A 11 25.89 -6.54 -10.33
C ILE A 11 25.62 -6.37 -8.83
N TRP A 12 26.39 -5.50 -8.18
CA TRP A 12 26.09 -4.94 -6.86
C TRP A 12 25.33 -3.62 -7.02
N ASP A 13 24.06 -3.60 -6.64
CA ASP A 13 23.32 -2.35 -6.46
C ASP A 13 23.68 -1.73 -5.11
N LEU A 14 24.24 -0.51 -5.14
CA LEU A 14 24.66 0.19 -3.91
C LEU A 14 23.46 0.73 -3.13
N HIS A 15 22.38 1.10 -3.82
CA HIS A 15 21.19 1.66 -3.21
C HIS A 15 20.00 1.74 -4.17
N ASN A 16 18.84 1.31 -3.69
CA ASN A 16 17.56 1.45 -4.38
C ASN A 16 16.91 2.82 -4.11
N GLU A 17 16.68 3.60 -5.15
CA GLU A 17 16.03 4.92 -5.15
C GLU A 17 16.52 5.88 -4.07
N PRO A 18 17.84 6.14 -3.96
CA PRO A 18 18.36 7.05 -2.93
C PRO A 18 17.76 8.47 -3.03
N ASP A 19 17.21 8.83 -4.20
CA ASP A 19 16.51 10.07 -4.50
C ASP A 19 15.06 10.15 -4.02
N ASN A 20 14.48 9.05 -3.54
CA ASN A 20 13.15 9.01 -2.91
C ASN A 20 13.21 9.07 -1.36
N TYR A 21 14.41 9.11 -0.77
CA TYR A 21 14.59 9.12 0.69
C TYR A 21 14.61 10.53 1.28
N GLY A 22 14.32 10.62 2.58
CA GLY A 22 14.17 11.89 3.31
C GLY A 22 15.34 12.86 3.15
N MET A 23 16.59 12.39 3.19
CA MET A 23 17.75 13.25 2.99
C MET A 23 17.75 13.95 1.62
N TRP A 24 17.33 13.26 0.57
CA TRP A 24 17.21 13.88 -0.76
C TRP A 24 16.12 14.95 -0.76
N GLY A 25 14.94 14.62 -0.21
CA GLY A 25 13.80 15.54 -0.10
C GLY A 25 14.06 16.78 0.78
N GLU A 26 14.98 16.67 1.73
CA GLU A 26 15.47 17.77 2.58
C GLU A 26 16.48 18.69 1.88
N GLY A 27 16.77 18.47 0.58
CA GLY A 27 17.74 19.24 -0.18
C GLY A 27 19.19 18.83 0.07
N ARG A 28 19.43 17.64 0.65
CA ARG A 28 20.77 17.12 0.97
C ARG A 28 21.24 16.06 -0.02
N SER A 29 20.84 16.17 -1.29
CA SER A 29 21.28 15.26 -2.36
C SER A 29 22.81 15.21 -2.50
N ALA A 30 23.52 16.32 -2.21
CA ALA A 30 24.98 16.38 -2.18
C ALA A 30 25.61 15.36 -1.21
N ASP A 31 25.04 15.16 -0.02
CA ASP A 31 25.51 14.20 0.97
C ASP A 31 25.30 12.76 0.48
N VAL A 32 24.14 12.52 -0.14
CA VAL A 32 23.76 11.22 -0.71
C VAL A 32 24.71 10.84 -1.85
N LEU A 33 24.93 11.76 -2.81
CA LEU A 33 25.84 11.54 -3.94
C LEU A 33 27.29 11.35 -3.49
N SER A 34 27.74 12.08 -2.47
CA SER A 34 29.08 11.88 -1.88
C SER A 34 29.23 10.52 -1.22
N TRP A 35 28.17 10.01 -0.58
CA TRP A 35 28.19 8.66 -0.01
C TRP A 35 28.22 7.60 -1.11
N LEU A 36 27.36 7.71 -2.12
CA LEU A 36 27.28 6.77 -3.25
C LEU A 36 28.63 6.63 -3.97
N GLY A 37 29.27 7.75 -4.32
CA GLY A 37 30.58 7.72 -4.99
C GLY A 37 31.66 7.03 -4.17
N ARG A 38 31.71 7.26 -2.84
CA ARG A 38 32.66 6.57 -1.95
C ARG A 38 32.34 5.10 -1.77
N MET A 39 31.06 4.71 -1.80
CA MET A 39 30.68 3.30 -1.73
C MET A 39 31.02 2.57 -3.02
N ALA A 40 30.83 3.20 -4.19
CA ALA A 40 31.30 2.65 -5.46
C ALA A 40 32.81 2.38 -5.42
N ASP A 41 33.61 3.37 -5.01
CA ASP A 41 35.08 3.22 -4.89
C ASP A 41 35.45 2.06 -3.94
N ALA A 42 34.74 1.93 -2.81
CA ALA A 42 34.98 0.88 -1.84
C ALA A 42 34.62 -0.52 -2.37
N VAL A 43 33.48 -0.66 -3.07
CA VAL A 43 33.05 -1.94 -3.65
C VAL A 43 34.00 -2.36 -4.77
N HIS A 44 34.35 -1.47 -5.70
CA HIS A 44 35.31 -1.76 -6.76
C HIS A 44 36.69 -2.16 -6.22
N ALA A 45 37.12 -1.59 -5.08
CA ALA A 45 38.38 -1.98 -4.44
C ALA A 45 38.32 -3.38 -3.82
N LEU A 46 37.14 -3.84 -3.40
CA LEU A 46 36.93 -5.14 -2.74
C LEU A 46 36.58 -6.26 -3.72
N ASP A 47 35.92 -5.92 -4.82
CA ASP A 47 35.39 -6.84 -5.81
C ASP A 47 35.61 -6.25 -7.22
N GLN A 48 36.55 -6.86 -7.95
CA GLN A 48 36.90 -6.46 -9.31
C GLN A 48 36.20 -7.33 -10.37
N ASN A 49 35.41 -8.33 -9.94
CA ASN A 49 34.78 -9.30 -10.84
C ASN A 49 33.33 -8.91 -11.17
N HIS A 50 32.63 -8.27 -10.23
CA HIS A 50 31.22 -7.88 -10.39
C HIS A 50 31.06 -6.39 -10.72
N LEU A 51 30.02 -6.09 -11.49
CA LEU A 51 29.65 -4.72 -11.86
C LEU A 51 29.04 -3.98 -10.66
N VAL A 52 29.03 -2.65 -10.70
CA VAL A 52 28.37 -1.79 -9.72
C VAL A 52 27.30 -0.93 -10.38
N THR A 53 26.16 -0.74 -9.71
CA THR A 53 25.07 0.14 -10.14
C THR A 53 24.48 0.92 -8.96
N VAL A 54 23.67 1.94 -9.27
CA VAL A 54 22.73 2.57 -8.35
C VAL A 54 21.38 2.71 -9.05
N GLY A 55 20.33 2.13 -8.49
CA GLY A 55 18.96 2.28 -9.00
C GLY A 55 18.37 3.64 -8.68
N MET A 56 18.26 4.54 -9.65
CA MET A 56 17.72 5.89 -9.44
C MET A 56 16.22 5.96 -9.79
N GLY A 57 15.43 6.53 -8.87
CA GLY A 57 13.97 6.68 -9.00
C GLY A 57 13.56 7.68 -10.07
N LEU A 58 14.37 8.73 -10.30
CA LEU A 58 14.16 9.70 -11.37
C LEU A 58 15.38 9.72 -12.29
N HIS A 59 15.18 9.38 -13.55
CA HIS A 59 16.26 9.30 -14.54
C HIS A 59 17.13 10.57 -14.64
N PRO A 60 16.66 11.84 -14.45
CA PRO A 60 17.56 12.99 -14.50
C PRO A 60 18.59 13.05 -13.38
N ASN A 61 18.35 12.36 -12.27
CA ASN A 61 19.25 12.35 -11.13
C ASN A 61 20.50 11.49 -11.39
N VAL A 62 20.49 10.61 -12.40
CA VAL A 62 21.69 9.80 -12.73
C VAL A 62 22.86 10.67 -13.20
N TRP A 63 22.60 11.87 -13.75
CA TRP A 63 23.62 12.81 -14.20
C TRP A 63 23.72 14.08 -13.35
N LEU A 64 23.12 14.10 -12.16
CA LEU A 64 23.30 15.19 -11.20
C LEU A 64 24.72 15.11 -10.58
N PRO A 65 25.55 16.16 -10.65
CA PRO A 65 26.89 16.12 -10.10
C PRO A 65 26.88 16.18 -8.57
N GLY A 66 27.65 15.31 -7.95
CA GLY A 66 27.96 15.34 -6.53
C GLY A 66 29.08 16.32 -6.18
N PRO A 67 29.42 16.46 -4.89
CA PRO A 67 30.46 17.37 -4.42
C PRO A 67 31.87 17.12 -4.98
N ASP A 68 32.17 15.88 -5.38
CA ASP A 68 33.45 15.50 -6.00
C ASP A 68 33.44 15.67 -7.53
N GLY A 69 32.36 16.24 -8.09
CA GLY A 69 32.17 16.47 -9.52
C GLY A 69 31.71 15.22 -10.30
N ARG A 70 31.73 14.04 -9.70
CA ARG A 70 31.21 12.81 -10.32
C ARG A 70 29.69 12.75 -10.18
N ARG A 71 29.07 12.09 -11.15
CA ARG A 71 27.63 11.80 -11.22
C ARG A 71 27.42 10.30 -11.00
N VAL A 72 26.18 9.87 -10.74
CA VAL A 72 25.85 8.44 -10.61
C VAL A 72 26.31 7.62 -11.81
N ILE A 73 26.12 8.15 -13.02
CA ILE A 73 26.60 7.50 -14.25
C ILE A 73 28.12 7.37 -14.35
N ASP A 74 28.89 8.18 -13.63
CA ASP A 74 30.36 8.16 -13.72
C ASP A 74 30.94 6.99 -12.92
N TYR A 75 30.36 6.67 -11.76
CA TYR A 75 30.80 5.59 -10.88
C TYR A 75 29.96 4.30 -10.95
N SER A 76 28.94 4.24 -11.81
CA SER A 76 28.21 3.00 -12.12
C SER A 76 28.77 2.34 -13.38
N ASP A 77 28.93 1.02 -13.40
CA ASP A 77 29.35 0.25 -14.59
C ASP A 77 28.18 0.00 -15.54
N VAL A 78 26.99 -0.17 -14.97
CA VAL A 78 25.70 -0.22 -15.65
C VAL A 78 24.83 0.90 -15.08
N VAL A 79 24.18 1.67 -15.94
CA VAL A 79 23.32 2.78 -15.51
C VAL A 79 21.90 2.26 -15.31
N SER A 80 21.43 2.24 -14.07
CA SER A 80 20.11 1.75 -13.74
C SER A 80 19.09 2.86 -13.48
N VAL A 81 17.90 2.70 -14.06
CA VAL A 81 16.79 3.66 -13.97
C VAL A 81 15.49 2.96 -13.63
N HIS A 82 14.62 3.67 -12.92
CA HIS A 82 13.28 3.21 -12.57
C HIS A 82 12.23 3.95 -13.42
N ASN A 83 11.47 3.21 -14.23
CA ASN A 83 10.54 3.76 -15.22
C ASN A 83 9.08 3.44 -14.87
N TYR A 84 8.52 4.12 -13.87
CA TYR A 84 7.09 3.97 -13.51
C TYR A 84 6.12 4.79 -14.39
N ALA A 85 6.65 5.66 -15.25
CA ALA A 85 5.91 6.34 -16.32
C ALA A 85 6.24 5.70 -17.68
N SER A 86 5.97 4.38 -17.81
CA SER A 86 6.43 3.57 -18.94
C SER A 86 5.84 3.98 -20.30
N ASP A 87 4.78 4.80 -20.32
CA ASP A 87 4.27 5.42 -21.55
C ASP A 87 5.27 6.42 -22.18
N THR A 88 6.27 6.86 -21.41
CA THR A 88 7.39 7.70 -21.85
C THR A 88 8.74 6.99 -21.85
N ALA A 89 8.76 5.65 -21.69
CA ALA A 89 9.98 4.85 -21.56
C ALA A 89 11.06 5.17 -22.63
N THR A 90 10.65 5.22 -23.91
CA THR A 90 11.54 5.58 -25.02
C THR A 90 12.23 6.92 -24.80
N GLN A 91 11.48 7.96 -24.42
CA GLN A 91 12.02 9.30 -24.21
C GLN A 91 12.99 9.33 -23.02
N GLN A 92 12.65 8.65 -21.93
CA GLN A 92 13.48 8.59 -20.73
C GLN A 92 14.82 7.89 -21.03
N LEU A 93 14.78 6.73 -21.72
CA LEU A 93 15.99 6.00 -22.09
C LEU A 93 16.85 6.77 -23.10
N GLU A 94 16.24 7.45 -24.07
CA GLU A 94 16.96 8.32 -25.01
C GLU A 94 17.63 9.49 -24.29
N ALA A 95 16.99 10.09 -23.29
CA ALA A 95 17.59 11.15 -22.47
C ALA A 95 18.84 10.64 -21.71
N VAL A 96 18.75 9.48 -21.05
CA VAL A 96 19.88 8.85 -20.36
C VAL A 96 21.02 8.56 -21.33
N ARG A 97 20.71 8.04 -22.52
CA ARG A 97 21.69 7.72 -23.56
C ARG A 97 22.50 8.92 -24.03
N THR A 98 21.95 10.14 -23.98
CA THR A 98 22.72 11.36 -24.33
C THR A 98 23.89 11.66 -23.38
N HIS A 99 23.91 11.04 -22.20
CA HIS A 99 24.91 11.27 -21.17
C HIS A 99 25.90 10.11 -20.98
N THR A 100 25.68 8.95 -21.61
CA THR A 100 26.51 7.76 -21.39
C THR A 100 26.44 6.74 -22.53
N ASP A 101 27.59 6.15 -22.85
CA ASP A 101 27.69 4.98 -23.74
C ASP A 101 27.60 3.64 -22.97
N LYS A 102 27.56 3.68 -21.63
CA LYS A 102 27.47 2.48 -20.78
C LYS A 102 26.14 1.73 -21.01
N PRO A 103 26.07 0.42 -20.71
CA PRO A 103 24.79 -0.30 -20.70
C PRO A 103 23.78 0.38 -19.78
N ILE A 104 22.53 0.45 -20.23
CA ILE A 104 21.41 0.95 -19.42
C ILE A 104 20.57 -0.26 -18.99
N LEU A 105 20.21 -0.34 -17.72
CA LEU A 105 19.28 -1.33 -17.18
C LEU A 105 18.02 -0.60 -16.71
N VAL A 106 16.85 -1.05 -17.15
CA VAL A 106 15.60 -0.66 -16.50
C VAL A 106 15.45 -1.54 -15.27
N GLU A 107 15.91 -1.06 -14.12
CA GLU A 107 16.01 -1.87 -12.89
C GLU A 107 14.66 -2.02 -12.19
N GLU A 108 13.77 -1.05 -12.37
CA GLU A 108 12.37 -1.19 -11.97
C GLU A 108 11.44 -0.56 -13.01
N PHE A 109 10.32 -1.22 -13.27
CA PHE A 109 9.16 -0.64 -13.90
C PHE A 109 7.94 -1.49 -13.54
N GLY A 110 6.75 -0.90 -13.63
CA GLY A 110 5.54 -1.67 -13.45
C GLY A 110 4.29 -0.82 -13.27
N TRP A 111 3.18 -1.51 -13.05
CA TRP A 111 1.90 -0.90 -12.74
C TRP A 111 1.10 -1.81 -11.80
N PRO A 112 0.45 -1.27 -10.77
CA PRO A 112 -0.37 -2.07 -9.86
C PRO A 112 -1.73 -2.37 -10.48
N THR A 113 -2.30 -3.53 -10.13
CA THR A 113 -3.63 -3.97 -10.59
C THR A 113 -4.69 -3.94 -9.49
N GLY A 114 -4.38 -3.31 -8.36
CA GLY A 114 -5.23 -3.16 -7.20
C GLY A 114 -4.55 -2.34 -6.09
N PRO A 115 -5.16 -2.22 -4.90
CA PRO A 115 -6.48 -2.72 -4.54
C PRO A 115 -7.58 -2.08 -5.40
N ALA A 116 -8.66 -2.82 -5.65
CA ALA A 116 -9.81 -2.29 -6.39
C ALA A 116 -10.37 -1.04 -5.70
N CYS A 117 -11.00 -0.16 -6.49
CA CYS A 117 -11.65 1.06 -6.01
C CYS A 117 -10.72 2.17 -5.47
N LEU A 118 -9.39 2.03 -5.50
CA LEU A 118 -8.49 3.10 -5.03
C LEU A 118 -8.02 4.03 -6.16
N ALA A 119 -7.87 3.47 -7.35
CA ALA A 119 -7.49 4.20 -8.56
C ALA A 119 -7.85 3.34 -9.77
N ASN A 120 -7.50 3.82 -10.97
CA ASN A 120 -7.63 3.09 -12.24
C ASN A 120 -6.65 1.90 -12.38
N TYR A 121 -6.33 1.21 -11.29
CA TYR A 121 -5.45 0.05 -11.30
C TYR A 121 -6.13 -1.11 -12.00
N SER A 122 -5.57 -1.54 -13.14
CA SER A 122 -6.14 -2.62 -13.95
C SER A 122 -5.07 -3.40 -14.67
N GLU A 123 -5.39 -4.67 -14.97
CA GLU A 123 -4.51 -5.56 -15.74
C GLU A 123 -4.31 -5.06 -17.18
N ASP A 124 -5.30 -4.36 -17.75
CA ASP A 124 -5.20 -3.78 -19.10
C ASP A 124 -4.17 -2.66 -19.16
N ILE A 125 -4.17 -1.75 -18.17
CA ILE A 125 -3.15 -0.70 -18.09
C ILE A 125 -1.79 -1.31 -17.79
N GLN A 126 -1.73 -2.29 -16.89
CA GLN A 126 -0.48 -3.01 -16.61
C GLN A 126 0.10 -3.63 -17.88
N LEU A 127 -0.70 -4.35 -18.66
CA LEU A 127 -0.26 -4.94 -19.92
C LEU A 127 0.25 -3.88 -20.91
N LYS A 128 -0.50 -2.78 -21.08
CA LYS A 128 -0.12 -1.69 -22.00
C LYS A 128 1.24 -1.08 -21.62
N LEU A 129 1.46 -0.80 -20.35
CA LEU A 129 2.71 -0.21 -19.87
C LEU A 129 3.88 -1.18 -19.98
N TYR A 130 3.65 -2.47 -19.71
CA TYR A 130 4.66 -3.50 -19.94
C TYR A 130 5.02 -3.63 -21.42
N GLN A 131 4.05 -3.57 -22.34
CA GLN A 131 4.35 -3.58 -23.77
C GLN A 131 5.20 -2.36 -24.17
N ALA A 132 4.86 -1.16 -23.69
CA ALA A 132 5.61 0.06 -24.00
C ALA A 132 7.07 0.02 -23.51
N GLU A 133 7.31 -0.44 -22.27
CA GLU A 133 8.67 -0.59 -21.74
C GLU A 133 9.46 -1.65 -22.53
N MET A 134 8.85 -2.82 -22.76
CA MET A 134 9.53 -3.93 -23.43
C MET A 134 9.83 -3.60 -24.91
N ASP A 135 8.99 -2.84 -25.58
CA ASP A 135 9.26 -2.33 -26.93
C ASP A 135 10.43 -1.34 -26.94
N ALA A 136 10.52 -0.46 -25.93
CA ALA A 136 11.64 0.47 -25.79
C ALA A 136 12.97 -0.28 -25.60
N VAL A 137 12.97 -1.30 -24.73
CA VAL A 137 14.13 -2.18 -24.47
C VAL A 137 14.51 -2.98 -25.72
N ALA A 138 13.54 -3.63 -26.37
CA ALA A 138 13.75 -4.43 -27.59
C ALA A 138 14.28 -3.59 -28.77
N GLY A 139 14.01 -2.28 -28.78
CA GLY A 139 14.61 -1.32 -29.71
C GLY A 139 16.10 -1.04 -29.50
N GLY A 140 16.77 -1.74 -28.58
CA GLY A 140 18.20 -1.59 -28.30
C GLY A 140 18.57 -0.40 -27.42
N ARG A 141 17.57 0.22 -26.76
CA ARG A 141 17.80 1.40 -25.91
C ARG A 141 18.38 1.05 -24.54
N ALA A 142 18.06 -0.15 -24.04
CA ALA A 142 18.57 -0.70 -22.80
C ALA A 142 19.10 -2.13 -23.02
N ALA A 143 20.00 -2.57 -22.15
CA ALA A 143 20.57 -3.92 -22.15
C ALA A 143 19.58 -4.96 -21.58
N GLY A 144 18.61 -4.52 -20.79
CA GLY A 144 17.58 -5.37 -20.22
C GLY A 144 16.61 -4.58 -19.33
N ALA A 145 15.63 -5.29 -18.80
CA ALA A 145 14.66 -4.75 -17.85
C ALA A 145 14.29 -5.77 -16.78
N ILE A 146 14.02 -5.28 -15.58
CA ILE A 146 13.55 -6.04 -14.43
C ILE A 146 12.20 -5.47 -14.02
N ALA A 147 11.16 -6.31 -14.10
CA ALA A 147 9.83 -5.91 -13.69
C ALA A 147 9.72 -5.88 -12.17
N TRP A 148 9.17 -4.79 -11.63
CA TRP A 148 8.62 -4.75 -10.29
C TRP A 148 7.17 -5.21 -10.35
N VAL A 149 6.82 -6.42 -9.92
CA VAL A 149 7.65 -7.48 -9.31
C VAL A 149 7.18 -8.84 -9.85
N LEU A 150 7.89 -9.94 -9.56
CA LEU A 150 7.48 -11.27 -10.02
C LEU A 150 6.06 -11.63 -9.55
N ARG A 151 5.74 -11.47 -8.27
CA ARG A 151 4.46 -11.90 -7.68
C ARG A 151 3.93 -10.86 -6.71
N ASP A 152 2.61 -10.72 -6.69
CA ASP A 152 1.87 -9.95 -5.69
C ASP A 152 2.26 -10.38 -4.27
N TYR A 153 2.31 -9.40 -3.36
CA TYR A 153 2.60 -9.66 -1.96
C TYR A 153 1.33 -10.08 -1.22
N ASP A 154 1.45 -11.06 -0.31
CA ASP A 154 0.32 -11.48 0.51
C ASP A 154 0.10 -10.50 1.67
N ALA A 155 -0.70 -9.45 1.45
CA ALA A 155 -1.04 -8.48 2.50
C ALA A 155 -1.82 -9.15 3.65
N ALA A 156 -2.83 -9.94 3.31
CA ALA A 156 -3.79 -10.51 4.26
C ALA A 156 -3.15 -11.36 5.38
N PRO A 157 -2.26 -12.33 5.11
CA PRO A 157 -1.63 -13.13 6.16
C PRO A 157 -0.45 -12.42 6.86
N THR A 158 -0.04 -11.23 6.41
CA THR A 158 1.07 -10.48 7.00
C THR A 158 0.59 -9.29 7.81
N GLY A 159 1.53 -8.58 8.45
CA GLY A 159 1.23 -7.29 9.09
C GLY A 159 1.12 -6.12 8.12
N ARG A 160 1.42 -6.28 6.83
CA ARG A 160 1.41 -5.16 5.87
C ARG A 160 -0.01 -4.66 5.64
N TRP A 161 -0.21 -3.35 5.55
CA TRP A 161 -1.49 -2.83 5.11
C TRP A 161 -1.66 -3.09 3.63
N ASP A 162 -2.90 -3.27 3.20
CA ASP A 162 -3.19 -3.44 1.79
C ASP A 162 -2.94 -2.11 1.06
N GLY A 163 -2.38 -2.17 -0.14
CA GLY A 163 -1.89 -1.00 -0.84
C GLY A 163 -1.45 -1.37 -2.24
N ARG A 164 -1.15 -0.36 -3.07
CA ARG A 164 -0.79 -0.62 -4.48
C ARG A 164 0.41 -1.56 -4.63
N GLU A 165 1.35 -1.50 -3.67
CA GLU A 165 2.59 -2.29 -3.68
C GLU A 165 2.31 -3.79 -3.71
N GLU A 166 1.21 -4.22 -3.08
CA GLU A 166 0.78 -5.60 -3.02
C GLU A 166 0.28 -6.16 -4.37
N TYR A 167 0.10 -5.31 -5.40
CA TYR A 167 -0.55 -5.65 -6.67
C TYR A 167 0.30 -5.41 -7.93
N PHE A 168 1.61 -5.16 -7.80
CA PHE A 168 2.52 -4.98 -8.94
C PHE A 168 2.90 -6.28 -9.65
N GLY A 169 2.64 -7.43 -9.05
CA GLY A 169 3.10 -8.73 -9.50
C GLY A 169 2.66 -9.10 -10.91
N LEU A 170 3.50 -9.85 -11.62
CA LEU A 170 3.12 -10.60 -12.82
C LEU A 170 2.31 -11.87 -12.49
N TYR A 171 2.54 -12.43 -11.31
CA TYR A 171 1.73 -13.48 -10.70
C TYR A 171 0.85 -12.89 -9.60
N ARG A 172 -0.40 -13.32 -9.52
CA ARG A 172 -1.28 -13.05 -8.39
C ARG A 172 -0.82 -13.82 -7.15
N ALA A 173 -1.31 -13.41 -5.99
CA ALA A 173 -1.05 -14.09 -4.72
C ALA A 173 -1.40 -15.60 -4.76
N ASP A 174 -2.45 -16.00 -5.49
CA ASP A 174 -2.81 -17.42 -5.64
C ASP A 174 -1.92 -18.20 -6.63
N GLY A 175 -0.93 -17.54 -7.25
CA GLY A 175 -0.03 -18.14 -8.24
C GLY A 175 -0.57 -18.14 -9.67
N SER A 176 -1.77 -17.60 -9.91
CA SER A 176 -2.27 -17.41 -11.27
C SER A 176 -1.54 -16.25 -11.98
N LEU A 177 -1.37 -16.37 -13.29
CA LEU A 177 -0.62 -15.39 -14.09
C LEU A 177 -1.51 -14.20 -14.51
N LYS A 178 -0.95 -12.99 -14.52
CA LYS A 178 -1.57 -11.79 -15.09
C LYS A 178 -1.19 -11.60 -16.57
N PRO A 179 -2.00 -10.90 -17.37
CA PRO A 179 -1.72 -10.65 -18.79
C PRO A 179 -0.35 -10.01 -19.06
N ALA A 180 0.11 -9.11 -18.18
CA ALA A 180 1.39 -8.41 -18.29
C ALA A 180 2.62 -9.33 -18.24
N ALA A 181 2.46 -10.61 -17.89
CA ALA A 181 3.55 -11.59 -17.98
C ALA A 181 3.84 -12.02 -19.43
N THR A 182 2.92 -11.76 -20.36
CA THR A 182 3.02 -12.21 -21.76
C THR A 182 4.25 -11.65 -22.48
N PRO A 183 4.58 -10.35 -22.41
CA PRO A 183 5.82 -9.81 -23.00
C PRO A 183 7.08 -10.55 -22.54
N PHE A 184 7.20 -10.86 -21.25
CA PHE A 184 8.34 -11.62 -20.72
C PHE A 184 8.37 -13.07 -21.23
N ARG A 185 7.22 -13.75 -21.27
CA ARG A 185 7.15 -15.14 -21.75
C ARG A 185 7.42 -15.28 -23.25
N ALA A 186 7.24 -14.21 -24.02
CA ALA A 186 7.58 -14.18 -25.43
C ALA A 186 9.09 -14.06 -25.69
N LEU A 187 9.87 -13.60 -24.70
CA LEU A 187 11.32 -13.52 -24.81
C LEU A 187 11.97 -14.90 -24.64
N VAL A 188 12.76 -15.29 -25.63
CA VAL A 188 13.62 -16.47 -25.57
C VAL A 188 15.05 -15.98 -25.36
N VAL A 189 15.53 -16.09 -24.13
CA VAL A 189 16.91 -15.72 -23.77
C VAL A 189 17.68 -17.00 -23.48
N PRO A 190 18.85 -17.23 -24.12
CA PRO A 190 19.73 -18.32 -23.74
C PRO A 190 20.08 -18.23 -22.25
N PRO A 191 20.11 -19.35 -21.50
CA PRO A 191 20.57 -19.31 -20.12
C PRO A 191 22.01 -18.81 -20.07
N LEU A 192 22.32 -17.96 -19.09
CA LEU A 192 23.69 -17.56 -18.83
C LEU A 192 24.51 -18.80 -18.42
N PRO A 193 25.74 -18.98 -18.91
CA PRO A 193 26.61 -20.05 -18.44
C PRO A 193 26.92 -19.82 -16.96
N GLY A 194 26.61 -20.80 -16.12
CA GLY A 194 26.89 -20.76 -14.68
C GLY A 194 27.59 -22.03 -14.24
N ALA A 195 28.72 -21.87 -13.56
CA ALA A 195 29.51 -22.91 -12.90
C ALA A 195 29.27 -22.93 -11.38
N ALA A 196 28.75 -21.86 -10.78
CA ALA A 196 28.51 -21.84 -9.35
C ALA A 196 27.37 -22.79 -8.96
N THR A 197 27.64 -23.60 -7.94
CA THR A 197 26.65 -24.41 -7.24
C THR A 197 26.57 -23.91 -5.81
N SER A 198 25.37 -23.80 -5.26
CA SER A 198 25.17 -23.35 -3.89
C SER A 198 24.36 -24.37 -3.11
N ALA A 199 24.85 -24.71 -1.92
CA ALA A 199 24.12 -25.51 -0.95
C ALA A 199 23.12 -24.65 -0.15
N LEU A 200 23.06 -23.34 -0.38
CA LEU A 200 22.06 -22.48 0.24
C LEU A 200 20.68 -22.87 -0.31
N PRO A 201 19.73 -23.26 0.55
CA PRO A 201 18.36 -23.48 0.11
C PRO A 201 17.79 -22.16 -0.41
N LEU A 202 17.65 -22.05 -1.73
CA LEU A 202 17.09 -20.88 -2.42
C LEU A 202 15.57 -20.77 -2.25
N THR A 203 14.95 -21.69 -1.51
CA THR A 203 13.52 -21.68 -1.20
C THR A 203 13.32 -21.68 0.32
N SER A 204 12.62 -20.67 0.82
CA SER A 204 11.96 -20.80 2.12
C SER A 204 10.61 -21.46 1.89
N SER A 205 10.39 -22.62 2.51
CA SER A 205 9.06 -23.22 2.61
C SER A 205 8.48 -22.87 3.97
N HIS A 206 7.15 -22.70 4.06
CA HIS A 206 6.41 -22.39 5.30
C HIS A 206 6.70 -21.00 5.90
N PRO A 207 6.28 -19.91 5.25
CA PRO A 207 6.40 -18.58 5.83
C PRO A 207 5.74 -18.51 7.21
N ARG A 208 6.44 -17.93 8.19
CA ARG A 208 5.91 -17.72 9.55
C ARG A 208 5.16 -16.41 9.60
N PHE A 209 3.83 -16.49 9.70
CA PHE A 209 2.99 -15.32 9.85
C PHE A 209 2.82 -14.89 11.31
N PRO A 210 2.61 -13.59 11.60
CA PRO A 210 2.35 -13.12 12.96
C PRO A 210 1.11 -13.81 13.55
N SER A 211 1.28 -14.56 14.63
CA SER A 211 0.20 -15.27 15.33
C SER A 211 -0.18 -14.62 16.68
N ASN A 212 0.47 -13.53 17.04
CA ASN A 212 0.18 -12.79 18.27
C ASN A 212 -1.17 -12.02 18.16
N LYS A 213 -1.54 -11.30 19.23
CA LYS A 213 -2.78 -10.49 19.29
C LYS A 213 -2.86 -9.34 18.27
N GLN A 214 -1.76 -9.01 17.60
CA GLN A 214 -1.70 -8.02 16.52
C GLN A 214 -1.70 -8.67 15.13
N GLY A 215 -1.56 -10.01 15.07
CA GLY A 215 -1.57 -10.75 13.82
C GLY A 215 -2.94 -10.72 13.13
N PRO A 216 -3.03 -11.14 11.85
CA PRO A 216 -4.30 -11.16 11.13
C PRO A 216 -5.32 -12.13 11.73
N LEU A 217 -6.57 -11.69 11.76
CA LEU A 217 -7.74 -12.49 12.11
C LEU A 217 -8.70 -12.47 10.92
N ARG A 218 -8.86 -13.61 10.24
CA ARG A 218 -9.87 -13.79 9.20
C ARG A 218 -11.26 -13.79 9.83
N ILE A 219 -12.15 -12.95 9.31
CA ILE A 219 -13.52 -12.88 9.82
C ILE A 219 -14.39 -13.89 9.07
N ALA A 220 -15.08 -14.76 9.83
CA ALA A 220 -15.96 -15.76 9.26
C ALA A 220 -17.09 -15.13 8.44
N GLY A 221 -17.39 -15.71 7.28
CA GLY A 221 -18.41 -15.20 6.36
C GLY A 221 -17.95 -14.03 5.49
N THR A 222 -16.68 -13.62 5.55
CA THR A 222 -16.11 -12.62 4.64
C THR A 222 -14.75 -13.07 4.08
N PRO A 223 -14.30 -12.49 2.95
CA PRO A 223 -12.94 -12.70 2.47
C PRO A 223 -11.89 -11.85 3.21
N TYR A 224 -12.28 -11.06 4.21
CA TYR A 224 -11.44 -10.01 4.78
C TYR A 224 -10.90 -10.35 6.17
N THR A 225 -9.76 -9.77 6.49
CA THR A 225 -9.08 -9.88 7.77
C THR A 225 -9.15 -8.57 8.54
N VAL A 226 -9.09 -8.66 9.87
CA VAL A 226 -8.75 -7.53 10.74
C VAL A 226 -7.39 -7.81 11.36
N LYS A 227 -6.51 -6.80 11.41
CA LYS A 227 -5.15 -6.97 11.95
C LYS A 227 -4.66 -5.72 12.68
N ARG A 228 -3.57 -5.89 13.44
CA ARG A 228 -2.95 -4.87 14.30
C ARG A 228 -4.01 -4.09 15.10
N ALA A 229 -3.97 -2.75 15.08
CA ALA A 229 -4.87 -1.89 15.84
C ALA A 229 -6.36 -2.12 15.52
N PHE A 230 -6.72 -2.39 14.26
CA PHE A 230 -8.11 -2.71 13.89
C PHE A 230 -8.59 -4.04 14.48
N ARG A 231 -7.72 -5.06 14.55
CA ARG A 231 -8.04 -6.30 15.27
C ARG A 231 -8.25 -6.04 16.75
N ARG A 232 -7.41 -5.21 17.38
CA ARG A 232 -7.59 -4.87 18.79
C ARG A 232 -8.91 -4.13 19.02
N ALA A 233 -9.27 -3.19 18.14
CA ALA A 233 -10.57 -2.52 18.19
C ALA A 233 -11.73 -3.52 18.01
N TRP A 234 -11.61 -4.46 17.06
CA TRP A 234 -12.60 -5.52 16.83
C TRP A 234 -12.82 -6.39 18.07
N GLU A 235 -11.75 -6.89 18.68
CA GLU A 235 -11.83 -7.78 19.84
C GLU A 235 -12.31 -7.04 21.11
N LEU A 236 -11.91 -5.79 21.31
CA LEU A 236 -12.25 -5.02 22.52
C LEU A 236 -13.63 -4.35 22.46
N PHE A 237 -14.10 -3.95 21.28
CA PHE A 237 -15.27 -3.06 21.14
C PHE A 237 -16.47 -3.72 20.46
N GLY A 238 -16.60 -5.05 20.58
CA GLY A 238 -17.81 -5.79 20.20
C GLY A 238 -17.86 -6.29 18.76
N GLY A 239 -16.75 -6.18 18.01
CA GLY A 239 -16.57 -6.74 16.67
C GLY A 239 -17.78 -6.52 15.75
N SER A 240 -18.29 -7.60 15.17
CA SER A 240 -19.42 -7.55 14.24
C SER A 240 -20.69 -6.91 14.82
N SER A 241 -20.92 -7.02 16.14
CA SER A 241 -22.09 -6.38 16.77
C SER A 241 -22.00 -4.85 16.85
N SER A 242 -20.78 -4.31 16.74
CA SER A 242 -20.49 -2.87 16.79
C SER A 242 -20.18 -2.28 15.41
N PHE A 243 -19.46 -3.04 14.58
CA PHE A 243 -18.94 -2.56 13.30
C PHE A 243 -19.66 -3.16 12.08
N GLY A 244 -20.40 -4.25 12.27
CA GLY A 244 -20.87 -5.09 11.16
C GLY A 244 -19.72 -5.93 10.56
N PRO A 245 -20.00 -6.76 9.53
CA PRO A 245 -18.95 -7.49 8.83
C PRO A 245 -17.98 -6.51 8.11
N PRO A 246 -16.68 -6.83 8.03
CA PRO A 246 -15.75 -6.06 7.20
C PRO A 246 -16.15 -6.15 5.73
N LEU A 247 -15.93 -5.06 5.01
CA LEU A 247 -16.15 -4.93 3.57
C LEU A 247 -14.83 -4.82 2.79
N THR A 248 -13.72 -4.60 3.49
CA THR A 248 -12.37 -4.54 2.94
C THR A 248 -11.38 -5.14 3.95
N ASP A 249 -10.17 -5.50 3.48
CA ASP A 249 -9.00 -5.50 4.35
C ASP A 249 -8.65 -4.04 4.72
N ALA A 250 -7.82 -3.85 5.75
CA ALA A 250 -7.31 -2.51 6.06
C ALA A 250 -6.28 -2.09 5.01
N PHE A 251 -6.49 -0.93 4.37
CA PHE A 251 -5.67 -0.43 3.27
C PHE A 251 -5.20 1.01 3.47
N GLU A 252 -4.12 1.40 2.78
CA GLU A 252 -3.65 2.78 2.69
C GLU A 252 -4.46 3.54 1.63
N ARG A 253 -5.33 4.46 2.07
CA ARG A 253 -6.14 5.31 1.18
C ARG A 253 -5.25 6.34 0.48
N GLN A 254 -5.54 6.61 -0.78
CA GLN A 254 -4.89 7.68 -1.54
C GLN A 254 -5.79 8.92 -1.63
N PRO A 255 -5.23 10.15 -1.71
CA PRO A 255 -3.81 10.48 -1.69
C PRO A 255 -3.24 10.74 -0.27
N ASP A 256 -4.07 10.70 0.77
CA ASP A 256 -3.69 11.11 2.13
C ASP A 256 -2.86 10.08 2.91
N ARG A 257 -2.70 8.86 2.35
CA ARG A 257 -2.00 7.72 2.95
C ARG A 257 -2.57 7.30 4.29
N GLN A 258 -3.81 7.67 4.57
CA GLN A 258 -4.50 7.30 5.79
C GLN A 258 -4.85 5.81 5.73
N VAL A 259 -4.41 5.03 6.73
CA VAL A 259 -4.79 3.63 6.82
C VAL A 259 -6.23 3.54 7.33
N VAL A 260 -7.09 2.87 6.57
CA VAL A 260 -8.53 2.77 6.84
C VAL A 260 -9.02 1.34 6.67
N GLN A 261 -10.14 1.01 7.33
CA GLN A 261 -10.88 -0.22 7.06
C GLN A 261 -12.38 0.03 7.06
N TYR A 262 -13.04 -0.43 6.00
CA TYR A 262 -14.49 -0.31 5.85
C TYR A 262 -15.16 -1.55 6.43
N PHE A 263 -16.16 -1.31 7.27
CA PHE A 263 -17.11 -2.30 7.75
C PHE A 263 -18.51 -1.87 7.34
N ARG A 264 -19.48 -2.77 7.44
CA ARG A 264 -20.87 -2.45 7.05
C ARG A 264 -21.42 -1.21 7.78
N ASP A 265 -21.15 -1.10 9.08
CA ASP A 265 -21.81 -0.09 9.94
C ASP A 265 -20.88 1.08 10.32
N VAL A 266 -19.60 1.04 9.92
CA VAL A 266 -18.59 2.04 10.28
C VAL A 266 -17.40 2.02 9.32
N VAL A 267 -16.70 3.15 9.22
CA VAL A 267 -15.34 3.21 8.68
C VAL A 267 -14.39 3.57 9.82
N LEU A 268 -13.33 2.79 10.00
CA LEU A 268 -12.31 3.04 11.02
C LEU A 268 -11.05 3.58 10.37
N GLU A 269 -10.43 4.59 10.98
CA GLU A 269 -9.19 5.23 10.53
C GLU A 269 -8.11 5.09 11.62
N TYR A 270 -6.85 4.92 11.21
CA TYR A 270 -5.71 4.63 12.10
C TYR A 270 -4.74 5.80 12.28
N TYR A 271 -4.57 6.27 13.50
CA TYR A 271 -3.72 7.40 13.90
C TYR A 271 -2.58 6.92 14.83
N PRO A 272 -1.51 6.32 14.28
CA PRO A 272 -0.45 5.67 15.07
C PRO A 272 0.21 6.58 16.12
N GLU A 273 0.28 7.87 15.84
CA GLU A 273 0.93 8.89 16.67
C GLU A 273 0.14 9.24 17.94
N GLN A 274 -1.12 8.79 18.06
CA GLN A 274 -2.03 9.13 19.15
C GLN A 274 -2.04 8.10 20.30
N GLY A 275 -1.16 7.10 20.28
CA GLY A 275 -1.22 5.94 21.20
C GLY A 275 -0.96 6.23 22.67
N GLY A 276 -0.37 7.39 23.01
CA GLY A 276 0.11 7.68 24.36
C GLY A 276 1.25 6.75 24.79
N ASP A 277 1.60 6.76 26.08
CA ASP A 277 2.58 5.84 26.63
C ASP A 277 1.96 4.46 26.85
N ALA A 278 2.47 3.46 26.12
CA ALA A 278 2.01 2.09 26.18
C ALA A 278 2.16 1.43 27.56
N LYS A 279 3.03 1.97 28.44
CA LYS A 279 3.27 1.46 29.80
C LYS A 279 2.25 1.96 30.82
N THR A 280 1.69 3.15 30.62
CA THR A 280 0.83 3.82 31.62
C THR A 280 -0.62 3.95 31.16
N THR A 281 -0.88 3.88 29.86
CA THR A 281 -2.22 4.04 29.30
C THR A 281 -2.90 2.66 29.21
N PRO A 282 -4.13 2.46 29.69
CA PRO A 282 -4.87 1.22 29.49
C PRO A 282 -5.04 0.88 27.99
N GLU A 283 -4.91 -0.39 27.61
CA GLU A 283 -4.92 -0.82 26.21
C GLU A 283 -6.17 -0.33 25.46
N ALA A 284 -7.36 -0.46 26.05
CA ALA A 284 -8.60 0.00 25.43
C ALA A 284 -8.57 1.51 25.14
N GLN A 285 -7.97 2.30 26.02
CA GLN A 285 -7.83 3.74 25.82
C GLN A 285 -6.84 4.06 24.70
N GLN A 286 -5.69 3.35 24.65
CA GLN A 286 -4.74 3.48 23.54
C GLN A 286 -5.42 3.18 22.20
N VAL A 287 -6.15 2.06 22.12
CA VAL A 287 -6.85 1.64 20.89
C VAL A 287 -7.92 2.66 20.49
N MET A 288 -8.66 3.22 21.44
CA MET A 288 -9.65 4.27 21.16
C MET A 288 -9.03 5.56 20.61
N TRP A 289 -7.77 5.85 20.94
CA TRP A 289 -7.07 7.03 20.44
C TRP A 289 -6.48 6.83 19.05
N VAL A 290 -5.92 5.65 18.79
CA VAL A 290 -5.29 5.33 17.51
C VAL A 290 -6.26 4.74 16.48
N VAL A 291 -7.42 4.24 16.87
CA VAL A 291 -8.48 3.80 15.94
C VAL A 291 -9.71 4.63 16.20
N ARG A 292 -10.13 5.41 15.20
CA ARG A 292 -11.28 6.32 15.32
C ARG A 292 -12.32 6.03 14.26
N PRO A 293 -13.61 6.00 14.60
CA PRO A 293 -14.66 5.96 13.60
C PRO A 293 -14.74 7.29 12.85
N ARG A 294 -14.81 7.23 11.51
CA ARG A 294 -15.00 8.41 10.65
C ARG A 294 -16.35 9.08 10.95
N PRO A 295 -16.48 10.42 10.88
CA PRO A 295 -17.72 11.15 11.17
C PRO A 295 -18.81 11.01 10.08
N LEU A 296 -19.11 9.78 9.65
CA LEU A 296 -20.05 9.50 8.55
C LEU A 296 -21.48 9.95 8.84
N GLY A 297 -21.87 10.05 10.12
CA GLY A 297 -23.19 10.54 10.47
C GLY A 297 -23.32 12.04 10.21
N ALA A 298 -22.29 12.82 10.53
CA ALA A 298 -22.21 14.24 10.18
C ALA A 298 -22.17 14.46 8.66
N GLU A 299 -21.40 13.63 7.94
CA GLU A 299 -21.33 13.67 6.47
C GLU A 299 -22.70 13.38 5.85
N ALA A 300 -23.43 12.38 6.33
CA ALA A 300 -24.75 11.99 5.82
C ALA A 300 -25.84 13.05 6.04
N VAL A 301 -25.66 13.98 6.99
CA VAL A 301 -26.61 15.07 7.24
C VAL A 301 -26.04 16.45 6.98
N ALA A 302 -24.91 16.53 6.28
CA ALA A 302 -24.30 17.80 5.91
C ALA A 302 -25.33 18.72 5.24
N GLY A 303 -25.43 19.96 5.72
CA GLY A 303 -26.39 20.96 5.23
C GLY A 303 -27.82 20.82 5.78
N ARG A 304 -28.15 19.81 6.58
CA ARG A 304 -29.46 19.69 7.24
C ARG A 304 -29.48 20.47 8.56
N LEU A 305 -30.51 21.29 8.77
CA LEU A 305 -30.77 21.94 10.05
C LEU A 305 -31.47 20.95 11.01
N LEU A 306 -30.68 20.27 11.82
CA LEU A 306 -31.16 19.35 12.86
C LEU A 306 -31.04 19.98 14.24
N ARG A 307 -31.91 19.56 15.18
CA ARG A 307 -31.84 19.98 16.59
C ARG A 307 -31.24 18.84 17.41
N PRO A 308 -30.00 18.97 17.92
CA PRO A 308 -29.39 17.97 18.79
C PRO A 308 -30.24 17.72 20.03
N ALA A 309 -30.41 16.45 20.40
CA ALA A 309 -31.01 16.06 21.66
C ALA A 309 -30.33 14.78 22.18
N PRO A 310 -30.13 14.62 23.51
CA PRO A 310 -29.62 13.37 24.06
C PRO A 310 -30.47 12.17 23.64
N PRO A 311 -29.88 11.00 23.33
CA PRO A 311 -30.64 9.79 23.06
C PRO A 311 -31.48 9.42 24.29
N ARG A 312 -32.65 8.81 24.06
CA ARG A 312 -33.57 8.36 25.12
C ARG A 312 -34.00 6.91 24.87
N GLY A 313 -34.67 6.32 25.85
CA GLY A 313 -35.27 4.98 25.72
C GLY A 313 -34.32 3.92 25.14
N ALA A 314 -34.79 3.23 24.09
CA ALA A 314 -34.04 2.16 23.44
C ALA A 314 -32.74 2.66 22.77
N PHE A 315 -32.72 3.89 22.23
CA PHE A 315 -31.50 4.48 21.66
C PHE A 315 -30.46 4.78 22.74
N LEU A 316 -30.85 5.30 23.90
CA LEU A 316 -29.93 5.53 25.01
C LEU A 316 -29.31 4.21 25.51
N ALA A 317 -30.15 3.19 25.71
CA ALA A 317 -29.70 1.87 26.15
C ALA A 317 -28.73 1.24 25.14
N PHE A 318 -29.00 1.39 23.84
CA PHE A 318 -28.10 0.94 22.78
C PHE A 318 -26.78 1.73 22.80
N TYR A 319 -26.86 3.06 22.85
CA TYR A 319 -25.70 3.97 22.87
C TYR A 319 -24.77 3.68 24.05
N GLN A 320 -25.30 3.47 25.26
CA GLN A 320 -24.49 3.12 26.43
C GLN A 320 -23.80 1.77 26.28
N ARG A 321 -24.50 0.76 25.74
CA ARG A 321 -23.96 -0.60 25.57
C ARG A 321 -22.77 -0.66 24.61
N VAL A 322 -22.75 0.19 23.57
CA VAL A 322 -21.74 0.14 22.51
C VAL A 322 -20.60 1.14 22.71
N ASN A 323 -20.45 1.71 23.91
CA ASN A 323 -19.54 2.83 24.17
C ASN A 323 -19.78 3.98 23.17
N GLY A 324 -21.03 4.45 23.10
CA GLY A 324 -21.51 5.39 22.10
C GLY A 324 -20.70 6.69 22.00
N ALA A 325 -20.10 7.16 23.10
CA ALA A 325 -19.24 8.34 23.08
C ALA A 325 -18.05 8.19 22.11
N TRP A 326 -17.47 6.99 22.04
CA TRP A 326 -16.42 6.67 21.06
C TRP A 326 -17.03 6.19 19.73
N ARG A 327 -17.99 5.28 19.77
CA ARG A 327 -18.51 4.61 18.55
C ARG A 327 -19.38 5.51 17.66
N LEU A 328 -20.16 6.40 18.26
CA LEU A 328 -21.15 7.25 17.59
C LEU A 328 -20.83 8.75 17.75
N GLY A 329 -20.18 9.16 18.84
CA GLY A 329 -19.95 10.57 19.14
C GLY A 329 -21.21 11.27 19.63
N GLN A 330 -21.22 12.60 19.59
CA GLN A 330 -22.36 13.40 20.07
C GLN A 330 -23.60 13.22 19.19
N PRO A 331 -24.81 13.32 19.75
CA PRO A 331 -26.04 13.35 18.97
C PRO A 331 -26.11 14.64 18.14
N LEU A 332 -26.44 14.51 16.86
CA LEU A 332 -26.68 15.62 15.95
C LEU A 332 -28.18 15.94 15.81
N SER A 333 -29.04 15.01 16.18
CA SER A 333 -30.49 15.16 16.13
C SER A 333 -31.16 14.59 17.38
N GLY A 334 -32.43 14.96 17.61
CA GLY A 334 -33.35 14.11 18.36
C GLY A 334 -33.78 12.89 17.56
N GLU A 335 -34.72 12.12 18.10
CA GLU A 335 -35.36 11.02 17.37
C GLU A 335 -36.25 11.58 16.24
N LEU A 336 -36.06 11.08 15.03
CA LEU A 336 -36.78 11.45 13.81
C LEU A 336 -37.48 10.21 13.24
N ARG A 337 -38.53 10.42 12.46
CA ARG A 337 -39.16 9.37 11.65
C ARG A 337 -38.81 9.59 10.19
N GLU A 338 -38.10 8.64 9.60
CA GLU A 338 -37.61 8.73 8.21
C GLU A 338 -37.88 7.45 7.44
N ARG A 339 -38.12 7.59 6.14
CA ARG A 339 -38.22 6.46 5.22
C ARG A 339 -36.82 6.10 4.71
N VAL A 340 -36.30 4.95 5.10
CA VAL A 340 -34.98 4.44 4.73
C VAL A 340 -35.15 3.11 4.00
N ASN A 341 -34.60 3.00 2.80
CA ASN A 341 -34.70 1.79 1.94
C ASN A 341 -36.15 1.27 1.82
N GLY A 342 -37.11 2.18 1.70
CA GLY A 342 -38.52 1.84 1.54
C GLY A 342 -39.30 1.57 2.82
N ALA A 343 -38.67 1.54 3.99
CA ALA A 343 -39.31 1.30 5.30
C ALA A 343 -39.29 2.55 6.19
N ASP A 344 -40.36 2.79 6.96
CA ASP A 344 -40.40 3.86 7.95
C ASP A 344 -39.70 3.41 9.24
N LEU A 345 -38.64 4.13 9.61
CA LEU A 345 -37.82 3.85 10.79
C LEU A 345 -37.84 5.05 11.74
N ASN A 346 -37.76 4.79 13.04
CA ASN A 346 -37.25 5.81 13.95
C ASN A 346 -35.73 5.85 13.79
N VAL A 347 -35.15 7.04 13.69
CA VAL A 347 -33.72 7.23 13.50
C VAL A 347 -33.18 8.34 14.39
N GLN A 348 -31.91 8.26 14.74
CA GLN A 348 -31.19 9.36 15.36
C GLN A 348 -29.78 9.43 14.79
N TYR A 349 -29.38 10.63 14.40
CA TYR A 349 -28.06 10.91 13.84
C TYR A 349 -27.10 11.30 14.96
N PHE A 350 -25.88 10.79 14.85
CA PHE A 350 -24.73 11.10 15.70
C PHE A 350 -23.56 11.49 14.81
N GLU A 351 -22.50 12.07 15.37
CA GLU A 351 -21.32 12.50 14.61
C GLU A 351 -20.77 11.40 13.68
N ARG A 352 -20.66 10.16 14.18
CA ARG A 352 -19.97 9.04 13.51
C ARG A 352 -20.91 7.96 12.97
N GLY A 353 -22.22 8.17 13.01
CA GLY A 353 -23.17 7.22 12.45
C GLY A 353 -24.62 7.54 12.75
N ARG A 354 -25.51 6.61 12.40
CA ARG A 354 -26.95 6.69 12.66
C ARG A 354 -27.42 5.43 13.36
N LEU A 355 -28.28 5.60 14.36
CA LEU A 355 -29.07 4.50 14.91
C LEU A 355 -30.42 4.46 14.24
N GLU A 356 -30.93 3.25 14.04
CA GLU A 356 -32.22 2.97 13.42
C GLU A 356 -32.99 1.98 14.28
N GLN A 357 -34.30 2.18 14.38
CA GLN A 357 -35.24 1.26 14.99
C GLN A 357 -36.37 0.99 13.98
N PRO A 358 -36.38 -0.20 13.35
CA PRO A 358 -37.50 -0.65 12.55
C PRO A 358 -38.76 -0.94 13.39
N PRO A 359 -39.89 -1.24 12.74
CA PRO A 359 -41.15 -1.58 13.44
C PRO A 359 -41.04 -2.78 14.39
N ASP A 360 -40.02 -3.63 14.23
CA ASP A 360 -39.72 -4.73 15.16
C ASP A 360 -39.16 -4.26 16.52
N GLY A 361 -38.91 -2.95 16.67
CA GLY A 361 -38.42 -2.32 17.89
C GLY A 361 -36.94 -2.54 18.16
N ARG A 362 -36.20 -3.28 17.32
CA ARG A 362 -34.79 -3.59 17.56
C ARG A 362 -33.89 -2.49 17.04
N VAL A 363 -33.24 -1.79 17.97
CA VAL A 363 -32.24 -0.78 17.63
C VAL A 363 -31.00 -1.43 17.01
N ARG A 364 -30.53 -0.86 15.91
CA ARG A 364 -29.31 -1.26 15.20
C ARG A 364 -28.57 -0.05 14.64
N PHE A 365 -27.31 -0.24 14.28
CA PHE A 365 -26.59 0.73 13.45
C PHE A 365 -27.17 0.72 12.03
N SER A 366 -27.15 1.88 11.39
CA SER A 366 -27.29 1.99 9.95
C SER A 366 -26.04 1.42 9.25
N ALA A 367 -26.21 0.99 8.00
CA ALA A 367 -25.12 0.51 7.15
C ALA A 367 -24.32 1.68 6.51
N VAL A 368 -23.99 2.72 7.28
CA VAL A 368 -23.29 3.92 6.77
C VAL A 368 -21.90 3.62 6.23
N GLY A 369 -21.21 2.61 6.77
CA GLY A 369 -19.92 2.20 6.23
C GLY A 369 -20.03 1.52 4.87
N ALA A 370 -21.09 0.74 4.63
CA ALA A 370 -21.40 0.19 3.31
C ALA A 370 -21.77 1.29 2.30
N GLN A 371 -22.49 2.32 2.72
CA GLN A 371 -22.80 3.48 1.88
C GLN A 371 -21.53 4.25 1.52
N ALA A 372 -20.63 4.48 2.49
CA ALA A 372 -19.35 5.11 2.25
C ALA A 372 -18.48 4.29 1.29
N TRP A 373 -18.43 2.96 1.44
CA TRP A 373 -17.68 2.09 0.53
C TRP A 373 -18.23 2.11 -0.89
N ALA A 374 -19.56 2.06 -1.05
CA ALA A 374 -20.20 2.16 -2.36
C ALA A 374 -19.91 3.50 -3.05
N ALA A 375 -19.85 4.60 -2.28
CA ALA A 375 -19.48 5.90 -2.80
C ALA A 375 -18.01 5.96 -3.23
N GLU A 376 -17.09 5.42 -2.41
CA GLU A 376 -15.66 5.31 -2.74
C GLU A 376 -15.45 4.51 -4.04
N CYS A 377 -16.00 3.30 -4.11
CA CYS A 377 -15.91 2.46 -5.30
C CYS A 377 -16.60 3.04 -6.53
N GLY A 378 -17.73 3.74 -6.36
CA GLY A 378 -18.43 4.37 -7.47
C GLY A 378 -17.67 5.56 -8.08
N GLN A 379 -16.75 6.18 -7.33
CA GLN A 379 -15.90 7.26 -7.82
C GLN A 379 -14.63 6.76 -8.52
N ALA A 380 -14.21 5.52 -8.26
CA ALA A 380 -13.00 4.91 -8.80
C ALA A 380 -13.22 4.07 -10.08
N GLY A 381 -14.48 3.93 -10.52
CA GLY A 381 -14.89 3.14 -11.70
C GLY A 381 -15.00 3.94 -12.98
#